data_AF-A0A7V8NQ69-F1
#
_entry.id   AF-A0A7V8NQ69-F1
#
_cell.length_a   1.000
_cell.length_b   1.000
_cell.length_c   1.000
_cell.angle_alpha   90.00
_cell.angle_beta   90.00
_cell.angle_gamma   90.00
#
_symmetry.space_group_name_H-M   'P 1'
#
loop_
_entity.id
_entity.type
_entity.pdbx_description
1 polymer ?
#
loop_
_entity_poly.entity_id
_entity_poly.type
_entity_poly.pdbx_seq_one_letter_code
_entity_poly.pdbx_strand_id
1 'polypeptide(L)' 'MRVLAVETLEALQQYVGKEIGVSEWLAVTQERINQFAEATEDHQWIHVDPERARRESPYHATIAHGFLTL' A
#
# COMPACT_ATOMS: atom_id res chain seq x y z
N MET A 1 7.70 -4.94 -16.88
CA MET A 1 7.46 -6.23 -16.20
C MET A 1 7.06 -7.38 -17.16
N ARG A 2 7.65 -8.58 -17.02
CA ARG A 2 7.15 -9.79 -17.70
C ARG A 2 6.05 -10.41 -16.84
N VAL A 3 4.85 -10.54 -17.39
CA VAL A 3 3.72 -11.19 -16.71
C VAL A 3 3.93 -12.71 -16.75
N LEU A 4 3.84 -13.37 -15.59
CA LEU A 4 3.71 -14.82 -15.50
C LEU A 4 2.26 -15.19 -15.84
N ALA A 5 2.04 -15.82 -16.99
CA ALA A 5 0.74 -16.37 -17.34
C ALA A 5 0.66 -17.82 -16.86
N VAL A 6 -0.36 -18.12 -16.06
CA VAL A 6 -0.69 -19.47 -15.59
C VAL A 6 -2.05 -19.83 -16.16
N GLU A 7 -2.10 -20.86 -17.00
CA GLU A 7 -3.30 -21.16 -17.81
C GLU A 7 -4.38 -21.94 -17.06
N THR A 8 -4.01 -22.67 -16.00
CA THR A 8 -4.96 -23.46 -15.19
C THR A 8 -4.66 -23.38 -13.70
N LEU A 9 -5.67 -23.68 -12.88
CA LEU A 9 -5.52 -23.72 -11.42
C LEU A 9 -4.53 -24.82 -10.99
N GLU A 10 -4.55 -25.97 -11.67
CA GLU A 10 -3.65 -27.08 -11.40
C GLU A 10 -2.20 -26.67 -11.68
N ALA A 11 -1.97 -25.93 -12.77
CA ALA A 11 -0.66 -25.41 -13.12
C ALA A 11 -0.14 -24.37 -12.11
N LEU A 12 -0.99 -23.76 -11.27
CA LEU A 12 -0.53 -22.82 -10.24
C LEU A 12 0.23 -23.52 -9.10
N GLN A 13 -0.10 -24.78 -8.80
CA GLN A 13 0.52 -25.53 -7.70
C GLN A 13 2.04 -25.69 -7.86
N GLN A 14 2.55 -25.70 -9.09
CA GLN A 14 3.98 -25.81 -9.37
C GLN A 14 4.80 -24.59 -8.89
N TYR A 15 4.13 -23.50 -8.51
CA TYR A 15 4.75 -22.25 -8.06
C TYR A 15 4.74 -22.06 -6.53
N VAL A 16 4.21 -23.02 -5.76
CA VAL A 16 4.27 -22.97 -4.29
C VAL A 16 5.74 -22.88 -3.82
N GLY A 17 6.04 -21.87 -2.99
CA GLY A 17 7.39 -21.61 -2.50
C GLY A 17 8.33 -20.92 -3.51
N LYS A 18 7.85 -20.53 -4.70
CA LYS A 18 8.64 -19.81 -5.71
C LYS A 18 8.23 -18.34 -5.77
N GLU A 19 9.20 -17.46 -6.04
CA GLU A 19 8.91 -16.07 -6.41
C GLU A 19 8.23 -16.02 -7.79
N ILE A 20 7.12 -15.29 -7.88
CA ILE A 20 6.31 -15.18 -9.11
C ILE A 20 6.46 -13.83 -9.82
N GLY A 21 7.19 -12.91 -9.22
CA GLY A 21 7.50 -11.59 -9.77
C GLY A 21 7.61 -10.51 -8.71
N VAL A 22 8.18 -9.37 -9.13
CA VAL A 22 8.22 -8.12 -8.37
C VAL A 22 7.48 -7.07 -9.19
N SER A 23 6.54 -6.36 -8.56
CA SER A 23 5.77 -5.32 -9.24
C SER A 23 6.67 -4.14 -9.63
N GLU A 24 6.19 -3.32 -10.56
CA GLU A 24 6.73 -1.97 -10.70
C GLU A 24 6.46 -1.16 -9.42
N TRP A 25 7.26 -0.11 -9.20
CA TRP A 25 7.06 0.80 -8.08
C TRP A 25 5.71 1.52 -8.18
N LEU A 26 5.00 1.62 -7.06
CA LEU A 26 3.77 2.40 -6.93
C LEU A 26 4.01 3.58 -5.99
N ALA A 27 3.73 4.80 -6.46
CA ALA A 27 3.77 5.98 -5.63
C ALA A 27 2.57 6.00 -4.65
N VAL A 28 2.85 6.07 -3.35
CA VAL A 28 1.84 6.27 -2.31
C VAL A 28 1.72 7.77 -2.06
N THR A 29 0.73 8.40 -2.71
CA THR A 29 0.49 9.83 -2.62
C THR A 29 -0.40 10.17 -1.41
N GLN A 30 -0.33 11.43 -0.95
CA GLN A 30 -1.24 11.92 0.10
C GLN A 30 -2.71 11.75 -0.30
N GLU A 31 -3.04 11.95 -1.58
CA GLU A 31 -4.41 11.75 -2.08
C GLU A 31 -4.89 10.31 -1.90
N ARG A 32 -4.03 9.32 -2.20
CA ARG A 32 -4.37 7.90 -1.97
C ARG A 32 -4.54 7.60 -0.48
N ILE A 33 -3.71 8.18 0.38
CA ILE A 33 -3.82 8.05 1.84
C ILE A 33 -5.16 8.64 2.31
N ASN A 34 -5.52 9.84 1.85
CA ASN A 34 -6.80 10.48 2.20
C ASN A 34 -8.00 9.66 1.72
N GLN A 35 -7.99 9.15 0.49
CA GLN A 35 -9.06 8.32 -0.04
C GLN A 35 -9.26 7.02 0.78
N PHE A 36 -8.16 6.45 1.29
CA PHE A 36 -8.25 5.29 2.19
C PHE A 36 -8.90 5.67 3.52
N ALA A 37 -8.56 6.83 4.09
CA ALA A 37 -9.21 7.35 5.29
C ALA A 37 -10.72 7.52 5.08
N GLU A 38 -11.13 8.12 3.95
CA GLU A 38 -12.56 8.28 3.62
C GLU A 38 -13.28 6.94 3.49
N ALA A 39 -12.64 5.93 2.89
CA ALA A 39 -13.24 4.62 2.68
C ALA A 39 -13.35 3.77 3.97
N THR A 40 -12.50 4.03 4.95
CA THR A 40 -12.37 3.22 6.18
C THR A 40 -12.79 3.93 7.45
N GLU A 41 -13.09 5.23 7.35
CA GLU A 41 -13.36 6.12 8.48
C GLU A 41 -12.16 6.25 9.47
N ASP A 42 -10.96 5.86 9.03
CA ASP A 42 -9.72 6.07 9.78
C ASP A 42 -9.07 7.41 9.40
N HIS A 43 -9.55 8.46 10.07
CA HIS A 43 -9.03 9.82 9.97
C HIS A 43 -7.96 10.13 11.02
N GLN A 44 -7.18 9.14 11.49
CA GLN A 44 -6.12 9.43 12.45
C GLN A 44 -5.13 10.45 11.88
N TRP A 45 -4.82 11.49 12.66
CA TRP A 45 -4.07 12.68 12.19
C TRP A 45 -2.72 12.37 11.56
N ILE A 46 -2.08 11.26 11.95
CA ILE A 46 -0.81 10.82 11.37
C ILE A 46 -0.92 10.48 9.87
N HIS A 47 -2.13 10.27 9.36
CA HIS A 47 -2.42 9.95 7.96
C HIS A 47 -2.89 11.18 7.19
N VAL A 48 -3.74 12.02 7.79
CA VAL A 48 -4.54 13.02 7.07
C VAL A 48 -4.24 14.48 7.40
N ASP A 49 -3.41 14.77 8.42
CA ASP A 49 -3.07 16.14 8.83
C ASP A 49 -1.57 16.43 8.63
N PRO A 50 -1.15 16.93 7.44
CA PRO A 50 0.25 17.24 7.16
C PRO A 50 0.87 18.27 8.09
N GLU A 51 0.12 19.28 8.51
CA GLU A 51 0.66 20.34 9.36
C GLU A 51 0.91 19.83 10.77
N ARG A 52 -0.01 19.04 11.32
CA ARG A 52 0.21 18.40 12.61
C ARG A 52 1.29 17.33 12.52
N ALA A 53 1.28 16.49 11.48
CA ALA A 53 2.30 15.49 11.23
C ALA A 53 3.71 16.11 11.20
N ARG A 54 3.88 17.24 10.50
CA ARG A 54 5.16 17.96 10.45
C ARG A 54 5.66 18.40 11.84
N ARG A 55 4.77 18.85 12.72
CA ARG A 55 5.11 19.35 14.07
C ARG A 55 5.28 18.24 15.12
N GLU A 56 4.42 17.23 15.08
CA GLU A 56 4.21 16.29 16.20
C GLU A 56 4.58 14.84 15.86
N SER A 57 4.62 14.45 14.58
CA SER A 57 4.99 13.08 14.19
C SER A 57 6.51 12.89 14.33
N PRO A 58 6.99 11.73 14.80
CA PRO A 58 8.43 11.40 14.75
C PRO A 58 8.97 11.32 13.31
N TYR A 59 8.09 11.22 12.32
CA TYR A 59 8.44 11.19 10.90
C TYR A 59 8.44 12.57 10.25
N HIS A 60 7.95 13.61 10.94
CA HIS A 60 7.78 14.98 10.41
C HIS A 60 7.00 15.07 9.08
N ALA A 61 6.20 14.06 8.80
CA ALA A 61 5.33 13.92 7.63
C ALA A 61 4.20 12.94 7.98
N THR A 62 3.14 12.99 7.17
CA THR A 62 2.10 11.95 7.18
C THR A 62 2.69 10.61 6.74
N ILE A 63 2.10 9.53 7.25
CA ILE A 63 2.43 8.16 6.84
C ILE A 63 1.17 7.48 6.30
N ALA A 64 1.34 6.48 5.46
CA ALA A 64 0.24 5.67 4.98
C ALA A 64 -0.41 4.86 6.12
N HIS A 65 -1.70 4.54 5.97
CA HIS A 65 -2.37 3.56 6.81
C HIS A 65 -1.68 2.20 6.67
N GLY A 66 -1.49 1.46 7.77
CA GLY A 66 -0.93 0.11 7.70
C GLY A 66 -1.76 -0.82 6.79
N PHE A 67 -3.09 -0.72 6.90
CA PHE A 67 -4.02 -1.50 6.06
C PHE A 67 -4.07 -1.07 4.60
N LEU A 68 -3.51 0.10 4.23
CA LEU A 68 -3.36 0.47 2.83
C LEU A 68 -2.23 -0.32 2.14
N THR A 69 -1.31 -0.91 2.92
CA THR A 69 -0.16 -1.67 2.41
C THR A 69 -0.33 -3.20 2.41
N LEU A 70 -1.43 -3.69 2.99
CA LEU A 70 -1.75 -5.12 3.11
C LEU A 70 -2.51 -5.62 1.88
#